data_AF-A0A7L2JKZ6-F1
#
_entry.id   AF-A0A7L2JKZ6-F1
#
_cell.length_a   1.000
_cell.length_b   1.000
_cell.length_c   1.000
_cell.angle_alpha   90.00
_cell.angle_beta   90.00
_cell.angle_gamma   90.00
#
_symmetry.space_group_name_H-M   'P 1'
#
loop_
_entity.id
_entity.type
_entity.pdbx_description
1 polymer ?
#
loop_
_entity_poly.entity_id
_entity_poly.type
_entity_poly.pdbx_seq_one_letter_code
_entity_poly.pdbx_strand_id
1 'polypeptide(L)'
;MRRVLELHVVKMVALYTVWVALEEVSLMNFLLVLLWAFAMPYCRFRHMASCLSTIWTCIIIVCKMLYQLEIVDPEDYSSNCTQPLPNSTNLTPEELGNSTLYRDLVDPANWFGVRKGFPTWDCVKVGTGILWGAPGRGILGPEHPLFPLQNHLLLLLLLVFEAVVYRRQQYHRKQHQLVAPVTETIFEDISREHLDLDLVSCAKYFINYFYYKF
;
A
#
# COMPACT_ATOMS: atom_id res chain seq x y z
N MET A 1 -26.22 6.33 1.18
CA MET A 1 -24.77 6.58 1.38
C MET A 1 -24.13 5.70 2.46
N ARG A 2 -24.56 5.73 3.73
CA ARG A 2 -23.92 4.98 4.84
C ARG A 2 -23.75 3.46 4.59
N ARG A 3 -24.75 2.82 3.97
CA ARG A 3 -24.74 1.37 3.67
C ARG A 3 -23.83 1.00 2.49
N VAL A 4 -23.75 1.87 1.48
CA VAL A 4 -22.77 1.75 0.38
C VAL A 4 -21.37 1.79 0.94
N LEU A 5 -21.09 2.74 1.83
CA LEU A 5 -19.76 2.87 2.43
C LEU A 5 -19.38 1.63 3.26
N GLU A 6 -20.33 1.03 3.99
CA GLU A 6 -20.12 -0.22 4.76
C GLU A 6 -19.60 -1.36 3.88
N LEU A 7 -20.24 -1.55 2.72
CA LEU A 7 -19.97 -2.68 1.83
C LEU A 7 -18.75 -2.44 0.93
N HIS A 8 -18.56 -1.20 0.49
CA HIS A 8 -17.51 -0.86 -0.46
C HIS A 8 -16.17 -0.51 0.20
N VAL A 9 -16.14 -0.07 1.47
CA VAL A 9 -14.88 0.32 2.11
C VAL A 9 -13.86 -0.81 2.14
N VAL A 10 -14.29 -2.06 2.41
CA VAL A 10 -13.41 -3.24 2.43
C VAL A 10 -12.78 -3.48 1.06
N LYS A 11 -13.55 -3.34 -0.02
CA LYS A 11 -13.05 -3.50 -1.39
C LYS A 11 -12.07 -2.40 -1.76
N MET A 12 -12.35 -1.16 -1.37
CA MET A 12 -11.46 -0.01 -1.59
C MET A 12 -10.13 -0.20 -0.87
N VAL A 13 -10.15 -0.68 0.39
CA VAL A 13 -8.93 -0.97 1.16
C VAL A 13 -8.12 -2.09 0.51
N ALA A 14 -8.77 -3.20 0.13
CA ALA A 14 -8.08 -4.29 -0.56
C ALA A 14 -7.43 -3.82 -1.88
N LEU A 15 -8.17 -3.08 -2.72
CA LEU A 15 -7.63 -2.54 -3.98
C LEU A 15 -6.46 -1.59 -3.74
N TYR A 16 -6.56 -0.70 -2.75
CA TYR A 16 -5.49 0.22 -2.42
C TYR A 16 -4.24 -0.49 -1.89
N THR A 17 -4.40 -1.54 -1.06
CA THR A 17 -3.25 -2.34 -0.59
C THR A 17 -2.51 -3.03 -1.73
N VAL A 18 -3.24 -3.55 -2.72
CA VAL A 18 -2.65 -4.16 -3.91
C VAL A 18 -1.94 -3.10 -4.76
N TRP A 19 -2.57 -1.93 -4.96
CA TRP A 19 -1.96 -0.81 -5.67
C TRP A 19 -0.62 -0.39 -5.03
N VAL A 20 -0.59 -0.19 -3.71
CA VAL A 20 0.64 0.18 -2.98
C VAL A 20 1.73 -0.90 -3.14
N ALA A 21 1.35 -2.18 -3.13
CA ALA A 21 2.31 -3.27 -3.31
C ALA A 21 2.84 -3.41 -4.74
N LEU A 22 2.11 -2.90 -5.73
CA LEU A 22 2.56 -2.86 -7.13
C LEU A 22 3.50 -1.67 -7.38
N GLU A 23 3.23 -0.53 -6.75
CA GLU A 23 4.09 0.66 -6.84
C GLU A 23 5.45 0.39 -6.17
N GLU A 24 5.43 -0.21 -4.97
CA GLU A 24 6.63 -0.59 -4.23
C GLU A 24 6.63 -2.08 -3.93
N VAL A 25 7.30 -2.85 -4.78
CA VAL A 25 7.50 -4.29 -4.56
C VAL A 25 8.48 -4.51 -3.41
N SER A 26 7.98 -5.00 -2.28
CA SER A 26 8.78 -5.30 -1.10
C SER A 26 8.22 -6.47 -0.29
N LEU A 27 9.10 -7.15 0.45
CA LEU A 27 8.68 -8.21 1.39
C LEU A 27 7.68 -7.73 2.44
N MET A 28 7.85 -6.50 2.93
CA MET A 28 6.97 -5.93 3.95
C MET A 28 5.56 -5.68 3.41
N ASN A 29 5.44 -5.28 2.16
CA ASN A 29 4.15 -5.05 1.48
C ASN A 29 3.47 -6.36 1.08
N PHE A 30 4.24 -7.40 0.76
CA PHE A 30 3.70 -8.73 0.47
C PHE A 30 2.84 -9.29 1.62
N LEU A 31 3.25 -9.06 2.88
CA LEU A 31 2.49 -9.47 4.05
C LEU A 31 1.13 -8.77 4.15
N LEU A 32 1.04 -7.49 3.75
CA LEU A 32 -0.24 -6.77 3.66
C LEU A 32 -1.14 -7.38 2.58
N VAL A 33 -0.60 -7.65 1.40
CA VAL A 33 -1.35 -8.29 0.30
C VAL A 33 -1.89 -9.65 0.73
N LEU A 34 -1.07 -10.46 1.40
CA LEU A 34 -1.47 -11.78 1.88
C LEU A 34 -2.61 -11.68 2.92
N LEU A 35 -2.52 -10.77 3.88
CA LEU A 35 -3.59 -10.52 4.86
C LEU A 35 -4.92 -10.16 4.17
N TRP A 36 -4.88 -9.27 3.17
CA TRP A 36 -6.08 -8.82 2.47
C TRP A 36 -6.63 -9.85 1.46
N ALA A 37 -5.75 -10.66 0.85
CA ALA A 37 -6.14 -11.78 0.00
C ALA A 37 -6.95 -12.83 0.78
N PHE A 38 -6.61 -13.09 2.05
CA PHE A 38 -7.40 -13.96 2.93
C PHE A 38 -8.64 -13.27 3.52
N ALA A 39 -8.59 -11.96 3.79
CA ALA A 39 -9.74 -11.23 4.34
C ALA A 39 -10.94 -11.12 3.38
N MET A 40 -10.67 -11.08 2.07
CA MET A 40 -11.71 -10.97 1.04
C MET A 40 -12.67 -12.18 1.00
N PRO A 41 -12.19 -13.44 0.90
CA PRO A 41 -13.05 -14.63 0.90
C PRO A 41 -13.61 -14.95 2.30
N TYR A 42 -12.87 -14.68 3.37
CA TYR A 42 -13.29 -15.07 4.72
C TYR A 42 -13.79 -13.88 5.56
N CYS A 43 -15.11 -13.66 5.55
CA CYS A 43 -15.75 -12.53 6.24
C CYS A 43 -15.43 -12.42 7.75
N ARG A 44 -15.22 -13.56 8.44
CA ARG A 44 -14.91 -13.60 9.87
C ARG A 44 -13.52 -13.01 10.19
N PHE A 45 -12.58 -13.13 9.26
CA PHE A 45 -11.21 -12.64 9.45
C PHE A 45 -11.05 -11.17 9.09
N ARG A 46 -12.03 -10.53 8.45
CA ARG A 46 -11.94 -9.11 8.03
C ARG A 46 -11.55 -8.17 9.16
N HIS A 47 -12.19 -8.31 10.33
CA HIS A 47 -11.87 -7.46 11.48
C HIS A 47 -10.46 -7.71 12.02
N MET A 48 -10.03 -8.98 12.07
CA MET A 48 -8.69 -9.35 12.50
C MET A 48 -7.64 -8.83 11.51
N ALA A 49 -7.89 -8.94 10.20
CA ALA A 49 -7.01 -8.45 9.15
C ALA A 49 -6.86 -6.92 9.17
N SER A 50 -7.93 -6.17 9.43
CA SER A 50 -7.88 -4.70 9.60
C SER A 50 -6.98 -4.32 10.80
N CYS A 51 -7.14 -5.00 11.94
CA CYS A 51 -6.30 -4.76 13.12
C CYS A 51 -4.83 -5.10 12.86
N LEU A 52 -4.55 -6.28 12.30
CA LEU A 52 -3.20 -6.74 11.98
C LEU A 52 -2.51 -5.84 10.94
N SER A 53 -3.24 -5.45 9.89
CA SER A 53 -2.69 -4.55 8.86
C SER A 53 -2.42 -3.15 9.41
N THR A 54 -3.23 -2.65 10.35
CA THR A 54 -2.96 -1.37 11.03
C THR A 54 -1.65 -1.43 11.81
N ILE A 55 -1.48 -2.45 12.65
CA ILE A 55 -0.25 -2.64 13.45
C ILE A 55 0.95 -2.79 12.52
N TRP A 56 0.83 -3.62 11.48
CA TRP A 56 1.90 -3.86 10.52
C TRP A 56 2.28 -2.60 9.74
N THR A 57 1.31 -1.82 9.30
CA THR A 57 1.55 -0.54 8.61
C THR A 57 2.27 0.45 9.52
N CYS A 58 1.90 0.51 10.81
CA CYS A 58 2.63 1.32 11.79
C CYS A 58 4.10 0.88 11.93
N ILE A 59 4.36 -0.43 11.97
CA ILE A 59 5.73 -0.97 12.00
C ILE A 59 6.50 -0.53 10.75
N ILE A 60 5.92 -0.67 9.55
CA ILE A 60 6.55 -0.24 8.29
C ILE A 60 6.90 1.26 8.33
N ILE A 61 5.96 2.10 8.77
CA ILE A 61 6.18 3.56 8.87
C ILE A 61 7.34 3.85 9.83
N VAL A 62 7.34 3.27 11.03
CA VAL A 62 8.42 3.47 12.02
C VAL A 62 9.76 3.00 11.46
N CYS A 63 9.82 1.82 10.84
CA CYS A 63 11.04 1.31 10.21
C CYS A 63 11.55 2.24 9.11
N LYS A 64 10.66 2.72 8.23
CA LYS A 64 11.02 3.67 7.17
C LYS A 64 11.50 5.01 7.73
N MET A 65 10.89 5.51 8.80
CA MET A 65 11.30 6.75 9.46
C MET A 65 12.66 6.62 10.16
N LEU A 66 12.90 5.52 10.87
CA LEU A 66 14.17 5.27 11.55
C LEU A 66 15.33 5.12 10.56
N TYR A 67 15.10 4.49 9.41
CA TYR A 67 16.14 4.32 8.38
C TYR A 67 16.54 5.64 7.69
N GLN A 68 15.72 6.69 7.76
CA GLN A 68 16.11 8.02 7.27
C GLN A 68 17.10 8.75 8.20
N LEU A 69 17.35 8.24 9.41
CA LEU A 69 18.30 8.87 10.33
C LEU A 69 19.72 8.77 9.77
N GLU A 70 20.51 9.82 10.01
CA GLU A 70 21.89 9.95 9.51
C GLU A 70 22.81 8.84 10.04
N ILE A 71 22.48 8.22 11.18
CA ILE A 71 23.25 7.12 11.78
C ILE A 71 23.26 5.82 10.96
N VAL A 72 22.35 5.66 9.99
CA VAL A 72 22.26 4.43 9.17
C VAL A 72 22.88 4.70 7.80
N ASP A 73 24.17 4.40 7.63
CA ASP A 73 24.83 4.56 6.34
C ASP A 73 24.77 3.28 5.49
N PRO A 74 24.18 3.35 4.28
CA PRO A 74 24.00 2.17 3.43
C PRO A 74 25.32 1.62 2.90
N GLU A 75 26.38 2.44 2.84
CA GLU A 75 27.70 2.01 2.34
C GLU A 75 28.34 0.94 3.25
N ASP A 76 28.14 1.03 4.57
CA ASP A 76 28.69 0.06 5.55
C ASP A 76 28.09 -1.35 5.42
N TYR A 77 26.85 -1.44 4.89
CA TYR A 77 26.10 -2.70 4.78
C TYR A 77 25.93 -3.19 3.34
N SER A 78 26.24 -2.33 2.37
CA SER A 78 26.16 -2.66 0.96
C SER A 78 27.21 -3.72 0.60
N SER A 79 26.78 -4.73 -0.15
CA SER A 79 27.66 -5.81 -0.57
C SER A 79 28.02 -5.63 -2.04
N ASN A 80 29.31 -5.73 -2.34
CA ASN A 80 29.78 -5.79 -3.72
C ASN A 80 29.75 -7.25 -4.18
N CYS A 81 28.90 -7.55 -5.15
CA CYS A 81 28.81 -8.88 -5.75
C CYS A 81 29.91 -9.04 -6.82
N THR A 82 30.84 -9.97 -6.59
CA THR A 82 31.91 -10.27 -7.56
C THR A 82 31.33 -10.86 -8.84
N GLN A 83 31.71 -10.32 -10.00
CA GLN A 83 31.27 -10.83 -11.29
C GLN A 83 31.77 -12.28 -11.53
N PRO A 84 30.89 -13.20 -11.97
CA PRO A 84 31.27 -14.57 -12.29
C PRO A 84 32.14 -14.64 -13.55
N LEU A 85 32.94 -15.70 -13.64
CA LEU A 85 33.78 -15.98 -14.80
C LEU A 85 32.89 -16.27 -16.04
N PRO A 86 33.16 -15.68 -17.22
CA PRO A 86 32.28 -15.74 -18.39
C PRO A 86 31.96 -17.16 -18.89
N ASN A 87 32.81 -18.14 -18.59
CA ASN A 87 32.60 -19.55 -18.96
C ASN A 87 31.58 -20.29 -18.06
N SER A 88 31.08 -19.67 -17.00
CA SER A 88 30.26 -20.34 -15.97
C SER A 88 28.76 -20.05 -16.13
N THR A 89 28.41 -19.02 -16.89
CA THR A 89 27.03 -18.50 -17.02
C THR A 89 26.67 -18.34 -18.49
N ASN A 90 25.43 -18.69 -18.87
CA ASN A 90 24.92 -18.53 -20.23
C ASN A 90 24.58 -17.07 -20.61
N LEU A 91 25.03 -16.08 -19.83
CA LEU A 91 24.74 -14.67 -20.01
C LEU A 91 25.91 -13.96 -20.69
N THR A 92 25.61 -13.03 -21.59
CA THR A 92 26.63 -12.18 -22.20
C THR A 92 27.19 -11.19 -21.16
N PRO A 93 28.47 -10.76 -21.28
CA PRO A 93 29.07 -9.81 -20.35
C PRO A 93 28.35 -8.44 -20.32
N GLU A 94 27.68 -8.05 -21.41
CA GLU A 94 26.88 -6.83 -21.49
C GLU A 94 25.53 -6.95 -20.73
N GLU A 95 24.87 -8.11 -20.80
CA GLU A 95 23.67 -8.40 -19.99
C GLU A 95 24.01 -8.51 -18.50
N LEU A 96 25.19 -9.05 -18.20
CA LEU A 96 25.70 -9.15 -16.83
C LEU A 96 25.94 -7.75 -16.24
N GLY A 97 26.57 -6.84 -16.98
CA GLY A 97 26.79 -5.45 -16.55
C GLY A 97 25.52 -4.62 -16.41
N ASN A 98 24.46 -4.95 -17.15
CA ASN A 98 23.14 -4.32 -17.02
C ASN A 98 22.26 -4.93 -15.91
N SER A 99 22.67 -6.05 -15.33
CA SER A 99 21.90 -6.72 -14.29
C SER A 99 21.95 -5.95 -12.97
N THR A 100 20.82 -5.94 -12.25
CA THR A 100 20.65 -5.26 -10.94
C THR A 100 21.69 -5.66 -9.89
N LEU A 101 22.31 -6.82 -10.06
CA LEU A 101 23.26 -7.41 -9.12
C LEU A 101 24.72 -7.00 -9.36
N TYR A 102 25.07 -6.58 -10.58
CA TYR A 102 26.46 -6.27 -10.98
C TYR A 102 26.64 -4.84 -11.49
N ARG A 103 25.55 -4.07 -11.60
CA ARG A 103 25.57 -2.67 -12.05
C ARG A 103 26.04 -1.72 -10.96
N ASP A 104 25.51 -1.89 -9.74
CA ASP A 104 25.72 -0.99 -8.59
C ASP A 104 25.84 -1.82 -7.29
N LEU A 105 26.28 -1.20 -6.18
CA LEU A 105 26.34 -1.89 -4.88
C LEU A 105 24.95 -2.36 -4.45
N VAL A 106 24.86 -3.62 -3.99
CA VAL A 106 23.59 -4.23 -3.60
C VAL A 106 23.35 -3.97 -2.12
N ASP A 107 22.35 -3.15 -1.82
CA ASP A 107 21.82 -2.96 -0.47
C ASP A 107 20.77 -4.04 -0.15
N PRO A 108 21.01 -4.92 0.85
CA PRO A 108 20.03 -5.91 1.29
C PRO A 108 18.71 -5.28 1.78
N ALA A 109 18.74 -4.06 2.32
CA ALA A 109 17.55 -3.37 2.83
C ALA A 109 16.55 -3.01 1.71
N ASN A 110 17.02 -2.86 0.47
CA ASN A 110 16.18 -2.60 -0.69
C ASN A 110 15.17 -3.75 -0.93
N TRP A 111 15.56 -5.00 -0.65
CA TRP A 111 14.66 -6.17 -0.77
C TRP A 111 13.52 -6.13 0.25
N PHE A 112 13.79 -5.58 1.43
CA PHE A 112 12.79 -5.34 2.46
C PHE A 112 11.92 -4.10 2.18
N GLY A 113 12.18 -3.33 1.12
CA GLY A 113 11.42 -2.13 0.76
C GLY A 113 11.82 -0.89 1.54
N VAL A 114 13.02 -0.87 2.09
CA VAL A 114 13.57 0.27 2.81
C VAL A 114 14.62 0.93 1.93
N ARG A 115 14.42 2.22 1.62
CA ARG A 115 15.34 3.02 0.80
C ARG A 115 15.66 4.32 1.54
N LYS A 116 16.94 4.70 1.59
CA LYS A 116 17.36 6.01 2.13
C LYS A 116 17.07 7.05 1.04
N GLY A 117 16.10 7.92 1.29
CA GLY A 117 15.82 9.05 0.41
C GLY A 117 16.82 10.14 0.73
N PHE A 118 17.98 10.11 0.08
CA PHE A 118 18.92 11.22 0.23
C PHE A 118 18.28 12.48 -0.35
N PRO A 119 18.10 13.58 0.42
CA PRO A 119 18.17 14.87 -0.23
C PRO A 119 19.57 14.95 -0.84
N THR A 120 19.67 15.18 -2.15
CA THR A 120 20.94 15.42 -2.86
C THR A 120 21.55 16.74 -2.36
N TRP A 121 22.02 16.75 -1.13
CA TRP A 121 23.04 17.66 -0.67
C TRP A 121 24.31 16.82 -0.62
N ASP A 122 24.95 16.68 -1.78
CA ASP A 122 26.33 16.25 -1.83
C ASP A 122 27.12 17.21 -0.93
N CYS A 123 27.48 16.77 0.27
CA CYS A 123 28.49 17.48 1.05
C CYS A 123 29.83 17.14 0.40
N VAL A 124 30.15 17.85 -0.69
CA VAL A 124 31.48 17.78 -1.30
C VAL A 124 32.47 18.30 -0.26
N LYS A 125 33.16 17.39 0.43
CA LYS A 125 34.32 17.74 1.25
C LYS A 125 35.45 18.20 0.33
N VAL A 126 35.47 19.49 0.00
CA VAL A 126 36.70 20.18 -0.40
C VAL A 126 37.33 20.77 0.86
N GLY A 127 38.64 20.63 1.00
CA GLY A 127 39.40 20.84 2.24
C GLY A 127 38.96 22.01 3.12
N THR A 128 38.85 21.73 4.42
CA THR A 128 38.83 22.70 5.54
C THR A 128 37.88 23.90 5.39
N GLY A 129 36.70 23.72 4.80
CA GLY A 129 35.63 24.71 4.83
C GLY A 129 34.31 24.16 4.32
N ILE A 130 33.24 24.26 5.11
CA ILE A 130 31.88 23.90 4.69
C ILE A 130 31.32 25.08 3.88
N LEU A 131 31.35 24.99 2.55
CA LEU A 131 30.63 25.90 1.67
C LEU A 131 29.39 25.18 1.14
N TRP A 132 28.19 25.70 1.41
CA TRP A 132 26.95 25.19 0.83
C TRP A 132 27.02 25.30 -0.70
N GLY A 133 27.20 24.17 -1.40
CA GLY A 133 27.18 24.10 -2.86
C GLY A 133 25.77 24.22 -3.41
N ALA A 134 25.60 24.95 -4.52
CA ALA A 134 24.33 25.05 -5.24
C ALA A 134 23.98 23.73 -5.95
N PRO A 135 22.69 23.38 -6.13
CA PRO A 135 22.29 22.09 -6.68
C PRO A 135 22.63 21.97 -8.17
N GLY A 136 23.34 20.89 -8.51
CA GLY A 136 23.64 20.48 -9.89
C GLY A 136 22.39 20.05 -10.66
N ARG A 137 22.32 20.50 -11.91
CA ARG A 137 21.22 20.24 -12.86
C ARG A 137 21.45 18.89 -13.54
N GLY A 138 20.62 17.88 -13.20
CA GLY A 138 20.70 16.52 -13.76
C GLY A 138 19.41 15.71 -13.63
N ILE A 139 18.41 16.07 -14.44
CA ILE A 139 17.37 15.25 -15.12
C ILE A 139 16.63 14.12 -14.38
N LEU A 140 15.30 14.36 -14.30
CA LEU A 140 14.12 13.48 -14.14
C LEU A 140 13.63 13.16 -12.71
N GLY A 141 12.76 14.06 -12.23
CA GLY A 141 11.71 13.78 -11.25
C GLY A 141 12.03 14.21 -9.81
N PRO A 142 11.25 15.11 -9.19
CA PRO A 142 11.27 15.25 -7.74
C PRO A 142 10.46 14.08 -7.16
N GLU A 143 11.05 12.90 -7.11
CA GLU A 143 10.56 11.87 -6.19
C GLU A 143 10.88 12.38 -4.79
N HIS A 144 9.95 13.17 -4.24
CA HIS A 144 10.06 13.67 -2.88
C HIS A 144 10.39 12.49 -1.95
N PRO A 145 11.37 12.61 -1.03
CA PRO A 145 11.67 11.55 -0.06
C PRO A 145 10.46 11.18 0.83
N LEU A 146 9.38 11.96 0.75
CA LEU A 146 8.11 11.72 1.41
C LEU A 146 7.14 10.82 0.62
N PHE A 147 7.30 10.64 -0.69
CA PHE A 147 6.37 9.88 -1.53
C PHE A 147 6.22 8.40 -1.10
N PRO A 148 7.31 7.69 -0.75
CA PRO A 148 7.22 6.31 -0.24
C PRO A 148 6.46 6.19 1.09
N LEU A 149 6.57 7.21 1.94
CA LEU A 149 5.89 7.29 3.23
C LEU A 149 4.42 7.70 3.06
N GLN A 150 4.13 8.56 2.09
CA GLN A 150 2.78 9.07 1.81
C GLN A 150 1.81 7.94 1.43
N ASN A 151 2.26 6.96 0.65
CA ASN A 151 1.45 5.81 0.26
C ASN A 151 1.01 4.96 1.47
N HIS A 152 1.95 4.71 2.39
CA HIS A 152 1.70 3.94 3.62
C HIS A 152 0.88 4.76 4.64
N LEU A 153 1.07 6.08 4.70
CA LEU A 153 0.26 6.97 5.51
C LEU A 153 -1.19 7.02 5.01
N LEU A 154 -1.40 7.08 3.69
CA LEU A 154 -2.75 7.04 3.11
C LEU A 154 -3.40 5.68 3.35
N LEU A 155 -2.63 4.58 3.28
CA LEU A 155 -3.13 3.25 3.65
C LEU A 155 -3.60 3.22 5.12
N LEU A 156 -2.77 3.73 6.03
CA LEU A 156 -3.11 3.83 7.45
C LEU A 156 -4.38 4.69 7.66
N LEU A 157 -4.48 5.83 6.99
CA LEU A 157 -5.66 6.70 7.05
C LEU A 157 -6.91 5.96 6.55
N LEU A 158 -6.80 5.19 5.47
CA LEU A 158 -7.89 4.41 4.91
C LEU A 158 -8.35 3.28 5.86
N LEU A 159 -7.40 2.62 6.54
CA LEU A 159 -7.68 1.62 7.59
C LEU A 159 -8.38 2.24 8.79
N VAL A 160 -7.91 3.40 9.25
CA VAL A 160 -8.57 4.15 10.33
C VAL A 160 -9.98 4.58 9.91
N PHE A 161 -10.14 5.04 8.67
CA PHE A 161 -11.45 5.41 8.14
C PHE A 161 -12.42 4.22 8.10
N GLU A 162 -11.97 3.03 7.69
CA GLU A 162 -12.74 1.79 7.77
C GLU A 162 -13.22 1.50 9.20
N ALA A 163 -12.30 1.56 10.18
CA ALA A 163 -12.63 1.36 11.58
C ALA A 163 -13.64 2.41 12.12
N VAL A 164 -13.50 3.68 11.70
CA VAL A 164 -14.42 4.76 12.07
C VAL A 164 -15.81 4.53 11.50
N VAL A 165 -15.91 4.15 10.22
CA VAL A 165 -17.19 3.83 9.56
C VAL A 165 -17.88 2.68 10.30
N TYR A 166 -17.14 1.60 10.58
CA TYR A 166 -17.63 0.43 11.30
C TYR A 166 -18.13 0.79 12.72
N ARG A 167 -17.33 1.53 13.49
CA ARG A 167 -17.71 1.97 14.84
C ARG A 167 -18.94 2.88 14.83
N ARG A 168 -19.01 3.81 13.87
CA ARG A 168 -20.15 4.73 13.74
C ARG A 168 -21.44 3.97 13.41
N GLN A 169 -21.36 2.94 12.58
CA GLN A 169 -22.49 2.06 12.27
C GLN A 169 -22.94 1.24 13.48
N GLN A 170 -21.99 0.64 14.22
CA GLN A 170 -22.31 -0.08 15.46
C GLN A 170 -23.01 0.83 16.48
N TYR A 171 -22.51 2.05 16.67
CA TYR A 171 -23.12 3.03 17.58
C TYR A 171 -24.56 3.37 17.15
N HIS A 172 -24.77 3.65 15.88
CA HIS A 172 -26.09 3.95 15.33
C HIS A 172 -27.08 2.77 15.53
N ARG A 173 -26.63 1.53 15.32
CA ARG A 173 -27.47 0.34 15.53
C ARG A 173 -27.88 0.17 16.99
N LYS A 174 -26.96 0.40 17.93
CA LYS A 174 -27.27 0.36 19.38
C LYS A 174 -28.27 1.44 19.79
N GLN A 175 -28.08 2.67 19.30
CA GLN A 175 -28.95 3.80 19.65
C GLN A 175 -30.40 3.61 19.17
N HIS A 176 -30.57 3.03 17.97
CA HIS A 176 -31.89 2.82 17.37
C HIS A 176 -32.43 1.39 17.54
N GLN A 177 -31.77 0.53 18.34
CA GLN A 177 -32.12 -0.89 18.54
C GLN A 177 -32.31 -1.67 17.22
N LEU A 178 -31.52 -1.34 16.19
CA LEU A 178 -31.61 -1.96 14.87
C LEU A 178 -30.80 -3.26 14.82
N VAL A 179 -31.43 -4.33 14.32
CA VAL A 179 -30.77 -5.62 14.08
C VAL A 179 -29.81 -5.49 12.88
N ALA A 180 -28.69 -6.23 12.92
CA ALA A 180 -27.80 -6.29 11.76
C ALA A 180 -28.56 -6.89 10.57
N PRO A 181 -28.61 -6.21 9.41
CA PRO A 181 -29.38 -6.71 8.28
C PRO A 181 -28.78 -8.01 7.75
N VAL A 182 -29.64 -8.98 7.45
CA VAL A 182 -29.26 -10.32 6.95
C VAL A 182 -28.81 -10.26 5.48
N THR A 183 -29.19 -9.20 4.76
CA THR A 183 -28.91 -9.00 3.34
C THR A 183 -27.92 -7.84 3.12
N GLU A 184 -26.86 -8.10 2.37
CA GLU A 184 -25.86 -7.11 1.91
C GLU A 184 -26.40 -6.21 0.77
N THR A 185 -27.69 -5.86 0.78
CA THR A 185 -28.32 -4.97 -0.20
C THR A 185 -28.25 -3.51 0.27
N ILE A 186 -28.17 -2.55 -0.66
CA ILE A 186 -28.08 -1.11 -0.36
C ILE A 186 -29.47 -0.54 -0.04
N PHE A 187 -30.50 -1.00 -0.75
CA PHE A 187 -31.91 -0.64 -0.53
C PHE A 187 -32.71 -1.90 -0.16
N GLU A 188 -33.23 -1.97 1.06
CA GLU A 188 -34.06 -3.10 1.51
C GLU A 188 -35.48 -3.07 0.93
N ASP A 189 -35.98 -1.88 0.59
CA ASP A 189 -37.36 -1.65 0.16
C ASP A 189 -37.67 -2.16 -1.27
N ILE A 190 -36.69 -2.75 -1.97
CA ILE A 190 -36.82 -3.06 -3.41
C ILE A 190 -36.66 -4.56 -3.64
N SER A 191 -37.82 -5.20 -3.82
CA SER A 191 -37.94 -6.60 -4.22
C SER A 191 -38.01 -6.76 -5.74
N ARG A 192 -37.93 -8.00 -6.21
CA ARG A 192 -38.07 -8.34 -7.64
C ARG A 192 -39.43 -7.91 -8.23
N GLU A 193 -40.45 -7.79 -7.40
CA GLU A 193 -41.80 -7.36 -7.82
C GLU A 193 -41.87 -5.87 -8.19
N HIS A 194 -40.96 -5.06 -7.64
CA HIS A 194 -40.92 -3.62 -7.91
C HIS A 194 -40.13 -3.26 -9.18
N LEU A 195 -39.63 -4.26 -9.92
CA LEU A 195 -38.81 -4.07 -11.10
C LEU A 195 -39.60 -3.44 -12.26
N ASP A 196 -40.86 -3.85 -12.42
CA ASP A 196 -41.69 -3.51 -13.58
C ASP A 196 -42.56 -2.26 -13.37
N LEU A 197 -42.48 -1.64 -12.18
CA LEU A 197 -43.33 -0.50 -11.81
C LEU A 197 -42.79 0.85 -12.32
N ASP A 198 -41.48 1.07 -12.19
CA ASP A 198 -40.88 2.37 -12.51
C ASP A 198 -39.38 2.25 -12.85
N LEU A 199 -38.89 3.13 -13.71
CA LEU A 199 -37.49 3.14 -14.16
C LEU A 199 -36.53 3.37 -12.99
N VAL A 200 -36.93 4.18 -12.00
CA VAL A 200 -36.14 4.46 -10.80
C VAL A 200 -36.03 3.22 -9.90
N SER A 201 -37.11 2.46 -9.76
CA SER A 201 -37.11 1.19 -9.00
C SER A 201 -36.27 0.12 -9.70
N CYS A 202 -36.35 0.06 -11.03
CA CYS A 202 -35.51 -0.79 -11.87
C CYS A 202 -34.01 -0.46 -11.70
N ALA A 203 -33.62 0.83 -11.78
CA ALA A 203 -32.24 1.26 -11.58
C ALA A 203 -31.70 0.89 -10.18
N LYS A 204 -32.50 1.09 -9.13
CA LYS A 204 -32.12 0.71 -7.76
C LYS A 204 -32.01 -0.82 -7.57
N TYR A 205 -32.87 -1.60 -8.23
CA TYR A 205 -32.74 -3.06 -8.24
C TYR A 205 -31.44 -3.51 -8.91
N PHE A 206 -31.10 -2.93 -10.07
CA PHE A 206 -29.83 -3.20 -10.72
C PHE A 206 -28.66 -2.84 -9.79
N ILE A 207 -28.65 -1.67 -9.14
CA ILE A 207 -27.58 -1.31 -8.20
C ILE A 207 -27.39 -2.35 -7.08
N ASN A 208 -28.48 -2.94 -6.56
CA ASN A 208 -28.42 -3.97 -5.52
C ASN A 208 -27.93 -5.34 -6.05
N TYR A 209 -28.42 -5.76 -7.22
CA TYR A 209 -28.26 -7.13 -7.71
C TYR A 209 -27.42 -7.25 -8.99
N PHE A 210 -26.73 -6.18 -9.40
CA PHE A 210 -25.93 -6.14 -10.63
C PHE A 210 -24.93 -7.30 -10.66
N TYR A 211 -24.08 -7.39 -9.63
CA TYR A 211 -23.06 -8.43 -9.49
C TYR A 211 -23.62 -9.83 -9.19
N TYR A 212 -24.85 -9.91 -8.68
CA TYR A 212 -25.50 -11.19 -8.45
C TYR A 212 -26.05 -11.80 -9.75
N LYS A 213 -26.45 -10.93 -10.70
CA LYS A 213 -27.11 -11.35 -11.95
C LYS A 213 -26.17 -11.40 -13.15
N PHE A 214 -25.19 -10.50 -13.21
CA PHE A 214 -24.15 -10.42 -14.24
C PHE A 214 -22.79 -10.74 -13.63
#